data_AF-A0A2K8L7A3-F1
#
_entry.id   AF-A0A2K8L7A3-F1
#
_cell.length_a   1.000
_cell.length_b   1.000
_cell.length_c   1.000
_cell.angle_alpha   90.00
_cell.angle_beta   90.00
_cell.angle_gamma   90.00
#
_symmetry.space_group_name_H-M   'P 1'
#
loop_
_entity.id
_entity.type
_entity.pdbx_description
1 polymer ?
#
loop_
_entity_poly.entity_id
_entity_poly.type
_entity_poly.pdbx_seq_one_letter_code
_entity_poly.pdbx_strand_id
1 'polypeptide(L)'
;MNLLGTEAYRNSLAAAITNAKQSIVVVSAFVTKGGCEWINHHISHPSVAVQFIVRWKLQDLISGASDLDSYEYARSLGWDFYVQPDLHAKVALVDDHQIYLGSANVTNKGLALAPGGNREFGVSFLASQRDLDVIKTVQDESVYITPELYLEIRKYLDELPPDEKTKASDGEWPNELKEKFLQPPQKLWVADLLWSSPSSESLVMEISPDFAREIEHDTKLLGLPVLYHHIEASSLLPAFISSRAYHWLICQLKKNGGQLHYGELTVRLHDALLDDPLPYRKDIKCLVSNLLSWVEFLKVPGLAVDIPGRHSQRLRVLSE
;
A
#
# COMPACT_ATOMS: atom_id res chain seq x y z
N MET A 1 11.17 -7.95 24.62
CA MET A 1 11.86 -7.26 23.50
C MET A 1 12.67 -6.12 24.09
N ASN A 2 13.91 -5.94 23.62
CA ASN A 2 14.75 -4.81 24.01
C ASN A 2 14.92 -3.87 22.82
N LEU A 3 15.01 -2.56 23.08
CA LEU A 3 15.30 -1.57 22.06
C LEU A 3 16.77 -1.69 21.63
N LEU A 4 17.00 -1.75 20.32
CA LEU A 4 18.31 -1.78 19.69
C LEU A 4 18.59 -0.40 19.09
N GLY A 5 19.76 0.17 19.38
CA GLY A 5 20.27 1.34 18.64
C GLY A 5 20.89 0.92 17.30
N THR A 6 21.25 1.89 16.44
CA THR A 6 21.70 1.66 15.05
C THR A 6 22.68 0.50 14.89
N GLU A 7 23.80 0.51 15.61
CA GLU A 7 24.84 -0.52 15.44
C GLU A 7 24.38 -1.89 15.94
N ALA A 8 23.70 -1.94 17.09
CA ALA A 8 23.17 -3.18 17.64
C ALA A 8 22.10 -3.79 16.72
N TYR A 9 21.24 -2.95 16.14
CA TYR A 9 20.23 -3.36 15.16
C TYR A 9 20.91 -3.93 13.90
N ARG A 10 21.84 -3.18 13.30
CA ARG A 10 22.57 -3.61 12.10
C ARG A 10 23.32 -4.92 12.33
N ASN A 11 24.09 -5.02 13.42
CA ASN A 11 24.92 -6.18 13.69
C ASN A 11 24.06 -7.42 13.98
N SER A 12 22.93 -7.25 14.66
CA SER A 12 21.97 -8.33 14.89
C SER A 12 21.34 -8.80 13.57
N LEU A 13 20.92 -7.86 12.71
CA LEU A 13 20.36 -8.19 11.39
C LEU A 13 21.39 -8.90 10.50
N ALA A 14 22.64 -8.42 10.48
CA ALA A 14 23.75 -9.06 9.76
C ALA A 14 23.93 -10.51 10.22
N ALA A 15 23.95 -10.76 11.54
CA ALA A 15 24.07 -12.10 12.08
C ALA A 15 22.90 -13.00 11.66
N ALA A 16 21.67 -12.48 11.63
CA ALA A 16 20.53 -13.24 11.14
C ALA A 16 20.65 -13.58 9.64
N ILE A 17 21.02 -12.62 8.80
CA ILE A 17 21.23 -12.82 7.36
C ILE A 17 22.33 -13.87 7.09
N THR A 18 23.43 -13.82 7.84
CA THR A 18 24.53 -14.80 7.74
C THR A 18 24.11 -16.22 8.09
N ASN A 19 23.12 -16.38 8.98
CA ASN A 19 22.59 -17.67 9.37
C ASN A 19 21.34 -18.09 8.56
N ALA A 20 20.85 -17.23 7.65
CA ALA A 20 19.66 -17.50 6.85
C ALA A 20 19.88 -18.69 5.92
N LYS A 21 18.86 -19.53 5.77
CA LYS A 21 18.90 -20.77 4.98
C LYS A 21 17.86 -20.84 3.89
N GLN A 22 16.79 -20.06 3.99
CA GLN A 22 15.61 -20.17 3.14
C GLN A 22 15.31 -18.85 2.45
N SER A 23 15.05 -17.78 3.21
CA SER A 23 14.47 -16.56 2.64
C SER A 23 14.85 -15.30 3.43
N ILE A 24 14.92 -14.18 2.71
CA ILE A 24 15.03 -12.84 3.28
C ILE A 24 14.03 -11.94 2.54
N VAL A 25 13.09 -11.37 3.27
CA VAL A 25 12.17 -10.35 2.75
C VAL A 25 12.52 -9.01 3.36
N VAL A 26 12.81 -8.03 2.52
CA VAL A 26 13.15 -6.67 2.91
C VAL A 26 12.06 -5.73 2.45
N VAL A 27 11.33 -5.17 3.41
CA VAL A 27 10.34 -4.12 3.19
C VAL A 27 10.98 -2.81 3.60
N SER A 28 11.21 -1.90 2.66
CA SER A 28 11.84 -0.62 2.97
C SER A 28 11.34 0.49 2.08
N ALA A 29 10.95 1.62 2.66
CA ALA A 29 10.56 2.79 1.88
C ALA A 29 11.67 3.20 0.90
N PHE A 30 12.93 3.15 1.34
CA PHE A 30 14.09 3.55 0.54
C PHE A 30 15.11 2.43 0.42
N VAL A 31 15.64 2.23 -0.80
CA VAL A 31 16.68 1.26 -1.09
C VAL A 31 17.75 1.87 -1.99
N THR A 32 19.01 1.54 -1.74
CA THR A 32 20.12 1.91 -2.62
C THR A 32 20.94 0.67 -2.96
N LYS A 33 21.69 0.70 -4.07
CA LYS A 33 22.62 -0.38 -4.45
C LYS A 33 23.54 -0.80 -3.31
N GLY A 34 24.11 0.16 -2.57
CA GLY A 34 24.98 -0.14 -1.43
C GLY A 34 24.28 -0.90 -0.29
N GLY A 35 22.97 -0.67 -0.11
CA GLY A 35 22.14 -1.45 0.81
C GLY A 35 21.94 -2.90 0.33
N CYS A 36 21.70 -3.10 -0.97
CA CYS A 36 21.61 -4.44 -1.56
C CYS A 36 22.94 -5.18 -1.50
N GLU A 37 24.06 -4.51 -1.78
CA GLU A 37 25.42 -5.06 -1.66
C GLU A 37 25.73 -5.48 -0.22
N TRP A 38 25.31 -4.68 0.76
CA TRP A 38 25.48 -5.02 2.17
C TRP A 38 24.70 -6.29 2.55
N ILE A 39 23.47 -6.46 2.07
CA ILE A 39 22.71 -7.70 2.28
C ILE A 39 23.46 -8.87 1.63
N ASN A 40 23.85 -8.75 0.36
CA ASN A 40 24.54 -9.81 -0.37
C ASN A 40 25.84 -10.23 0.32
N HIS A 41 26.61 -9.26 0.83
CA HIS A 41 27.87 -9.52 1.55
C HIS A 41 27.69 -10.41 2.79
N HIS A 42 26.52 -10.37 3.43
CA HIS A 42 26.24 -11.17 4.62
C HIS A 42 25.56 -12.49 4.33
N ILE A 43 25.09 -12.75 3.11
CA ILE A 43 24.45 -14.03 2.75
C ILE A 43 25.53 -15.11 2.61
N SER A 44 25.45 -16.15 3.45
CA SER A 44 26.40 -17.28 3.40
C SER A 44 25.94 -18.42 2.50
N HIS A 45 24.62 -18.56 2.31
CA HIS A 45 24.02 -19.67 1.59
C HIS A 45 23.48 -19.20 0.22
N PRO A 46 24.00 -19.73 -0.90
CA PRO A 46 23.63 -19.26 -2.25
C PRO A 46 22.18 -19.59 -2.65
N SER A 47 21.48 -20.44 -1.89
CA SER A 47 20.09 -20.82 -2.12
C SER A 47 19.07 -19.91 -1.43
N VAL A 48 19.51 -18.91 -0.64
CA VAL A 48 18.60 -18.00 0.06
C VAL A 48 17.87 -17.14 -0.97
N ALA A 49 16.54 -17.25 -0.99
CA ALA A 49 15.70 -16.38 -1.81
C ALA A 49 15.64 -14.99 -1.17
N VAL A 50 15.85 -13.94 -1.96
CA VAL A 50 15.79 -12.56 -1.46
C VAL A 50 14.75 -11.78 -2.23
N GLN A 51 13.93 -11.04 -1.50
CA GLN A 51 12.86 -10.22 -2.05
C GLN A 51 12.90 -8.82 -1.45
N PHE A 52 12.81 -7.80 -2.31
CA PHE A 52 12.68 -6.41 -1.91
C PHE A 52 11.28 -5.90 -2.20
N ILE A 53 10.66 -5.22 -1.25
CA ILE A 53 9.40 -4.49 -1.42
C ILE A 53 9.69 -3.03 -1.06
N VAL A 54 9.61 -2.15 -2.05
CA VAL A 54 10.08 -0.76 -1.93
C VAL A 54 9.04 0.25 -2.37
N ARG A 55 9.19 1.50 -1.94
CA ARG A 55 8.22 2.55 -2.27
C ARG A 55 8.35 3.05 -3.72
N TRP A 56 9.57 3.40 -4.13
CA TRP A 56 9.90 3.87 -5.49
C TRP A 56 8.90 4.90 -6.06
N LYS A 57 8.54 5.92 -5.26
CA LYS A 57 7.90 7.11 -5.83
C LYS A 57 8.90 7.82 -6.73
N LEU A 58 8.38 8.54 -7.73
CA LEU A 58 9.21 9.33 -8.64
C LEU A 58 10.21 10.23 -7.89
N GLN A 59 9.73 10.94 -6.86
CA GLN A 59 10.56 11.80 -6.02
C GLN A 59 11.66 11.05 -5.25
N ASP A 60 11.43 9.79 -4.89
CA ASP A 60 12.44 8.98 -4.17
C ASP A 60 13.65 8.72 -5.07
N LEU A 61 13.41 8.49 -6.37
CA LEU A 61 14.42 8.27 -7.39
C LEU A 61 15.12 9.58 -7.81
N ILE A 62 14.35 10.65 -8.01
CA ILE A 62 14.90 11.97 -8.37
C ILE A 62 15.82 12.50 -7.25
N SER A 63 15.40 12.38 -5.99
CA SER A 63 16.18 12.86 -4.84
C SER A 63 17.39 11.98 -4.49
N GLY A 64 17.51 10.79 -5.09
CA GLY A 64 18.52 9.79 -4.75
C GLY A 64 18.30 9.14 -3.37
N ALA A 65 17.11 9.28 -2.77
CA ALA A 65 16.73 8.52 -1.59
C ALA A 65 16.66 7.02 -1.93
N SER A 66 16.24 6.69 -3.15
CA SER A 66 16.42 5.38 -3.77
C SER A 66 17.12 5.50 -5.12
N ASP A 67 17.68 4.40 -5.64
CA ASP A 67 18.33 4.37 -6.96
C ASP A 67 17.81 3.23 -7.84
N LEU A 68 17.97 3.39 -9.17
CA LEU A 68 17.63 2.35 -10.15
C LEU A 68 18.63 1.18 -10.15
N ASP A 69 19.87 1.42 -9.72
CA ASP A 69 20.93 0.43 -9.70
C ASP A 69 20.65 -0.70 -8.70
N SER A 70 19.87 -0.42 -7.65
CA SER A 70 19.39 -1.39 -6.67
C SER A 70 18.60 -2.53 -7.34
N TYR A 71 17.73 -2.20 -8.30
CA TYR A 71 17.01 -3.19 -9.10
C TYR A 71 17.94 -3.99 -10.00
N GLU A 72 18.85 -3.32 -10.73
CA GLU A 72 19.77 -4.01 -11.63
C GLU A 72 20.65 -5.00 -10.86
N TYR A 73 21.14 -4.58 -9.69
CA TYR A 73 21.92 -5.41 -8.80
C TYR A 73 21.10 -6.60 -8.28
N ALA A 74 19.90 -6.36 -7.73
CA ALA A 74 19.01 -7.41 -7.25
C ALA A 74 18.69 -8.44 -8.36
N ARG A 75 18.32 -7.95 -9.55
CA ARG A 75 18.04 -8.80 -10.72
C ARG A 75 19.25 -9.62 -11.14
N SER A 76 20.46 -9.07 -11.11
CA SER A 76 21.69 -9.80 -11.47
C SER A 76 21.96 -11.00 -10.56
N LEU A 77 21.42 -10.98 -9.33
CA LEU A 77 21.49 -12.06 -8.35
C LEU A 77 20.26 -12.97 -8.37
N GLY A 78 19.29 -12.72 -9.26
CA GLY A 78 18.03 -13.46 -9.33
C GLY A 78 17.07 -13.14 -8.19
N TRP A 79 17.20 -11.97 -7.56
CA TRP A 79 16.32 -11.54 -6.47
C TRP A 79 15.05 -10.88 -7.00
N ASP A 80 13.96 -11.05 -6.28
CA ASP A 80 12.69 -10.42 -6.64
C ASP A 80 12.64 -8.99 -6.14
N PHE A 81 12.00 -8.13 -6.92
CA PHE A 81 11.89 -6.71 -6.63
C PHE A 81 10.47 -6.23 -6.90
N TYR A 82 9.85 -5.69 -5.87
CA TYR A 82 8.46 -5.24 -5.88
C TYR A 82 8.34 -3.78 -5.48
N VAL A 83 7.33 -3.10 -6.02
CA VAL A 83 7.03 -1.70 -5.73
C VAL A 83 5.64 -1.55 -5.14
N GLN A 84 5.56 -0.81 -4.04
CA GLN A 84 4.33 -0.40 -3.39
C GLN A 84 4.39 1.10 -3.04
N PRO A 85 3.81 2.00 -3.86
CA PRO A 85 3.97 3.46 -3.70
C PRO A 85 3.52 4.03 -2.35
N ASP A 86 2.61 3.37 -1.64
CA ASP A 86 2.12 3.82 -0.32
C ASP A 86 2.98 3.32 0.86
N LEU A 87 4.06 2.58 0.57
CA LEU A 87 4.88 1.94 1.60
C LEU A 87 5.70 2.92 2.43
N HIS A 88 5.56 2.90 3.75
CA HIS A 88 6.49 3.60 4.66
C HIS A 88 7.22 2.67 5.65
N ALA A 89 6.94 1.36 5.63
CA ALA A 89 7.49 0.42 6.58
C ALA A 89 9.01 0.21 6.39
N LYS A 90 9.69 -0.21 7.47
CA LYS A 90 11.05 -0.77 7.41
C LYS A 90 11.08 -2.06 8.23
N VAL A 91 11.07 -3.18 7.51
CA VAL A 91 11.02 -4.52 8.08
C VAL A 91 12.00 -5.42 7.33
N ALA A 92 12.73 -6.25 8.05
CA ALA A 92 13.41 -7.40 7.47
C ALA A 92 12.85 -8.67 8.13
N LEU A 93 12.46 -9.64 7.32
CA LEU A 93 12.03 -10.97 7.75
C LEU A 93 13.07 -11.97 7.25
N VAL A 94 13.58 -12.80 8.15
CA VAL A 94 14.59 -13.83 7.85
C VAL A 94 14.00 -15.20 8.16
N ASP A 95 14.05 -16.10 7.17
CA ASP A 95 13.60 -17.49 7.19
C ASP A 95 12.17 -17.69 7.73
N ASP A 96 11.26 -16.75 7.44
CA ASP A 96 9.89 -16.70 7.98
C ASP A 96 9.82 -16.86 9.52
N HIS A 97 10.91 -16.53 10.20
CA HIS A 97 11.11 -16.86 11.61
C HIS A 97 11.45 -15.65 12.45
N GLN A 98 12.33 -14.76 11.96
CA GLN A 98 12.80 -13.63 12.74
C GLN A 98 12.50 -12.31 12.02
N ILE A 99 11.80 -11.42 12.72
CA ILE A 99 11.46 -10.08 12.24
C ILE A 99 12.39 -9.06 12.89
N TYR A 100 12.86 -8.14 12.06
CA TYR A 100 13.55 -6.92 12.43
C TYR A 100 12.70 -5.75 12.00
N LEU A 101 12.23 -4.96 12.97
CA LEU A 101 11.37 -3.80 12.75
C LEU A 101 12.07 -2.57 13.31
N GLY A 102 12.12 -1.48 12.56
CA GLY A 102 12.76 -0.26 13.03
C GLY A 102 12.56 0.94 12.12
N SER A 103 13.37 1.97 12.33
CA SER A 103 13.37 3.19 11.52
C SER A 103 14.39 3.16 10.36
N ALA A 104 15.36 2.23 10.41
CA ALA A 104 16.44 2.11 9.44
C ALA A 104 15.96 1.65 8.07
N ASN A 105 16.14 2.48 7.03
CA ASN A 105 16.00 2.07 5.64
C ASN A 105 17.21 1.26 5.16
N VAL A 106 17.05 0.45 4.11
CA VAL A 106 18.14 -0.35 3.52
C VAL A 106 18.97 0.49 2.55
N THR A 107 19.68 1.44 3.15
CA THR A 107 20.56 2.40 2.47
C THR A 107 21.86 2.57 3.24
N ASN A 108 22.88 3.13 2.59
CA ASN A 108 24.15 3.44 3.25
C ASN A 108 23.97 4.31 4.51
N LYS A 109 23.06 5.30 4.47
CA LYS A 109 22.78 6.16 5.63
C LYS A 109 21.91 5.46 6.69
N GLY A 110 20.85 4.76 6.26
CA GLY A 110 19.91 4.09 7.17
C GLY A 110 20.55 2.97 7.98
N LEU A 111 21.42 2.16 7.36
CA LEU A 111 22.19 1.14 8.08
C LEU A 111 23.53 1.67 8.60
N ALA A 112 23.82 2.98 8.49
CA ALA A 112 25.08 3.59 8.90
C ALA A 112 26.33 2.83 8.40
N LEU A 113 26.33 2.46 7.12
CA LEU A 113 27.40 1.72 6.46
C LEU A 113 28.64 2.60 6.16
N ALA A 114 28.48 3.92 6.30
CA ALA A 114 29.53 4.91 6.17
C ALA A 114 29.43 5.95 7.31
N PRO A 115 30.52 6.70 7.60
CA PRO A 115 30.47 7.80 8.57
C PRO A 115 29.36 8.81 8.24
N GLY A 116 28.66 9.30 9.27
CA GLY A 116 27.52 10.22 9.09
C GLY A 116 26.18 9.53 8.83
N GLY A 117 26.07 8.23 9.13
CA GLY A 117 24.80 7.49 9.10
C GLY A 117 23.76 7.99 10.11
N ASN A 118 22.52 7.58 9.90
CA ASN A 118 21.39 7.97 10.72
C ASN A 118 21.45 7.33 12.12
N ARG A 119 20.85 8.03 13.10
CA ARG A 119 20.54 7.44 14.41
C ARG A 119 19.18 6.79 14.32
N GLU A 120 19.18 5.47 14.36
CA GLU A 120 18.02 4.62 14.16
C GLU A 120 17.78 3.78 15.40
N PHE A 121 16.53 3.36 15.58
CA PHE A 121 16.15 2.40 16.61
C PHE A 121 15.37 1.26 15.98
N GLY A 122 15.43 0.10 16.60
CA GLY A 122 14.62 -1.04 16.19
C GLY A 122 14.49 -2.09 17.26
N VAL A 123 13.74 -3.13 16.93
CA VAL A 123 13.54 -4.32 17.75
C VAL A 123 13.64 -5.54 16.85
N SER A 124 13.92 -6.69 17.46
CA SER A 124 13.82 -7.98 16.79
C SER A 124 13.00 -8.96 17.63
N PHE A 125 12.21 -9.79 16.98
CA PHE A 125 11.36 -10.79 17.63
C PHE A 125 11.05 -11.96 16.69
N LEU A 126 10.52 -13.04 17.25
CA LEU A 126 10.09 -14.19 16.47
C LEU A 126 8.75 -13.89 15.79
N ALA A 127 8.66 -14.20 14.50
CA ALA A 127 7.44 -14.03 13.72
C ALA A 127 6.34 -15.00 14.20
N SER A 128 5.15 -14.46 14.42
CA SER A 128 3.93 -15.26 14.50
C SER A 128 3.33 -15.44 13.10
N GLN A 129 2.39 -16.38 12.93
CA GLN A 129 1.67 -16.54 11.67
C GLN A 129 0.97 -15.24 11.24
N ARG A 130 0.41 -14.49 12.19
CA ARG A 130 -0.24 -13.20 11.91
C ARG A 130 0.76 -12.19 11.33
N ASP A 131 1.99 -12.15 11.84
CA ASP A 131 3.02 -11.24 11.33
C ASP A 131 3.42 -11.60 9.89
N LEU A 132 3.57 -12.90 9.60
CA LEU A 132 3.84 -13.40 8.25
C LEU A 132 2.71 -13.03 7.29
N ASP A 133 1.45 -13.19 7.70
CA ASP A 133 0.29 -12.86 6.89
C ASP A 133 0.21 -11.34 6.57
N VAL A 134 0.62 -10.48 7.52
CA VAL A 134 0.70 -9.02 7.30
C VAL A 134 1.78 -8.68 6.27
N ILE A 135 2.99 -9.25 6.39
CA ILE A 135 4.07 -9.00 5.44
C ILE A 135 3.70 -9.52 4.05
N LYS A 136 3.09 -10.72 3.98
CA LYS A 136 2.59 -11.29 2.73
C LYS A 136 1.51 -10.42 2.09
N THR A 137 0.61 -9.82 2.89
CA THR A 137 -0.38 -8.87 2.36
C THR A 137 0.32 -7.69 1.69
N VAL A 138 1.35 -7.12 2.32
CA VAL A 138 2.11 -6.00 1.72
C VAL A 138 2.75 -6.41 0.40
N GLN A 139 3.24 -7.65 0.31
CA GLN A 139 3.76 -8.21 -0.94
C GLN A 139 2.67 -8.42 -2.00
N ASP A 140 1.55 -9.03 -1.64
CA ASP A 140 0.45 -9.30 -2.58
C ASP A 140 -0.18 -7.99 -3.11
N GLU A 141 -0.10 -6.91 -2.35
CA GLU A 141 -0.51 -5.56 -2.76
C GLU A 141 0.59 -4.79 -3.51
N SER A 142 1.74 -5.41 -3.79
CA SER A 142 2.88 -4.78 -4.48
C SER A 142 3.06 -5.29 -5.91
N VAL A 143 3.63 -4.46 -6.78
CA VAL A 143 3.87 -4.79 -8.20
C VAL A 143 5.26 -5.36 -8.39
N TYR A 144 5.35 -6.56 -8.94
CA TYR A 144 6.62 -7.14 -9.37
C TYR A 144 7.21 -6.36 -10.55
N ILE A 145 8.48 -5.95 -10.44
CA ILE A 145 9.16 -5.17 -11.48
C ILE A 145 9.79 -6.11 -12.51
N THR A 146 9.10 -6.30 -13.62
CA THR A 146 9.64 -7.02 -14.78
C THR A 146 10.72 -6.17 -15.48
N PRO A 147 11.60 -6.79 -16.29
CA PRO A 147 12.58 -6.06 -17.08
C PRO A 147 11.94 -5.02 -18.01
N GLU A 148 10.76 -5.30 -18.54
CA GLU A 148 10.02 -4.40 -19.43
C GLU A 148 9.54 -3.17 -18.66
N LEU A 149 8.88 -3.38 -17.51
CA LEU A 149 8.43 -2.27 -16.66
C LEU A 149 9.61 -1.43 -16.16
N TYR A 150 10.73 -2.06 -15.80
CA TYR A 150 11.96 -1.36 -15.43
C TYR A 150 12.47 -0.45 -16.55
N LEU A 151 12.51 -0.94 -17.80
CA LEU A 151 12.97 -0.16 -18.94
C LEU A 151 12.06 1.04 -19.21
N GLU A 152 10.75 0.89 -19.02
CA GLU A 152 9.80 2.01 -19.12
C GLU A 152 10.04 3.08 -18.04
N ILE A 153 10.24 2.65 -16.78
CA ILE A 153 10.57 3.53 -15.65
C ILE A 153 11.88 4.29 -15.92
N ARG A 154 12.93 3.57 -16.34
CA ARG A 154 14.23 4.16 -16.67
C ARG A 154 14.11 5.17 -17.80
N LYS A 155 13.42 4.80 -18.89
CA LYS A 155 13.22 5.69 -20.04
C LYS A 155 12.56 7.00 -19.60
N TYR A 156 11.50 6.92 -18.81
CA TYR A 156 10.83 8.11 -18.30
C TYR A 156 11.79 9.00 -17.49
N LEU A 157 12.56 8.43 -16.56
CA LEU A 157 13.52 9.16 -15.74
C LEU A 157 14.65 9.82 -16.56
N ASP A 158 15.11 9.16 -17.62
CA ASP A 158 16.13 9.69 -18.53
C ASP A 158 15.60 10.87 -19.35
N GLU A 159 14.34 10.80 -19.78
CA GLU A 159 13.65 11.83 -20.59
C GLU A 159 13.15 13.03 -19.75
N LEU A 160 13.16 12.94 -18.41
CA LEU A 160 12.73 14.05 -17.55
C LEU A 160 13.57 15.32 -17.74
N PRO A 161 12.92 16.49 -17.94
CA PRO A 161 13.60 17.78 -18.04
C PRO A 161 14.47 18.08 -16.80
N PRO A 162 15.64 18.71 -16.96
CA PRO A 162 16.54 19.04 -15.85
C PRO A 162 15.89 19.90 -14.75
N ASP A 163 14.94 20.74 -15.11
CA ASP A 163 14.15 21.60 -14.25
C ASP A 163 13.10 20.84 -13.41
N GLU A 164 12.59 19.71 -13.91
CA GLU A 164 11.74 18.80 -13.13
C GLU A 164 12.57 17.95 -12.16
N LYS A 165 13.80 17.61 -12.53
CA LYS A 165 14.75 16.91 -11.62
C LYS A 165 15.16 17.76 -10.41
N THR A 166 15.03 19.09 -10.50
CA THR A 166 15.46 20.02 -9.43
C THR A 166 14.30 20.57 -8.59
N LYS A 167 13.06 20.54 -9.10
CA LYS A 167 11.85 20.85 -8.33
C LYS A 167 11.45 19.64 -7.47
N ALA A 168 12.01 19.56 -6.27
CA ALA A 168 11.76 18.50 -5.30
C ALA A 168 10.33 18.44 -4.70
N SER A 169 9.35 19.12 -5.31
CA SER A 169 7.99 19.24 -4.81
C SER A 169 7.01 18.66 -5.82
N ASP A 170 6.45 17.50 -5.46
CA ASP A 170 5.18 16.94 -5.95
C ASP A 170 5.18 16.19 -7.29
N GLY A 171 6.32 15.74 -7.79
CA GLY A 171 6.36 14.87 -8.97
C GLY A 171 5.68 13.52 -8.72
N GLU A 172 4.54 13.27 -9.37
CA GLU A 172 3.91 11.95 -9.46
C GLU A 172 4.33 11.22 -10.74
N TRP A 173 4.24 9.89 -10.75
CA TRP A 173 4.34 9.12 -11.99
C TRP A 173 3.24 9.56 -12.97
N PRO A 174 3.53 9.57 -14.28
CA PRO A 174 2.48 9.80 -15.28
C PRO A 174 1.44 8.69 -15.18
N ASN A 175 0.20 8.99 -15.56
CA ASN A 175 -0.94 8.08 -15.35
C ASN A 175 -0.68 6.67 -15.90
N GLU A 176 0.00 6.56 -17.05
CA GLU A 176 0.32 5.29 -17.69
C GLU A 176 1.23 4.40 -16.82
N LEU A 177 2.18 4.98 -16.09
CA LEU A 177 3.03 4.25 -15.14
C LEU A 177 2.34 4.08 -13.80
N LYS A 178 1.59 5.10 -13.35
CA LYS A 178 0.83 5.07 -12.09
C LYS A 178 -0.14 3.90 -12.08
N GLU A 179 -0.88 3.69 -13.17
CA GLU A 179 -1.79 2.56 -13.33
C GLU A 179 -1.09 1.20 -13.25
N LYS A 180 0.15 1.10 -13.76
CA LYS A 180 0.96 -0.13 -13.67
C LYS A 180 1.44 -0.43 -12.26
N PHE A 181 1.47 0.57 -11.37
CA PHE A 181 1.76 0.40 -9.95
C PHE A 181 0.53 0.07 -9.09
N LEU A 182 -0.67 0.07 -9.67
CA LEU A 182 -1.89 -0.25 -8.94
C LEU A 182 -2.05 -1.76 -8.78
N GLN A 183 -2.01 -2.23 -7.53
CA GLN A 183 -2.59 -3.52 -7.15
C GLN A 183 -3.84 -3.27 -6.29
N PRO A 184 -4.93 -4.01 -6.52
CA PRO A 184 -6.10 -3.87 -5.69
C PRO A 184 -5.78 -4.28 -4.25
N PRO A 185 -6.15 -3.47 -3.25
CA PRO A 185 -5.89 -3.80 -1.87
C PRO A 185 -6.65 -5.06 -1.46
N GLN A 186 -5.99 -5.92 -0.68
CA GLN A 186 -6.58 -7.09 -0.05
C GLN A 186 -7.08 -6.79 1.36
N LYS A 187 -6.38 -5.89 2.05
CA LYS A 187 -6.68 -5.46 3.41
C LYS A 187 -6.98 -3.96 3.44
N LEU A 188 -7.74 -3.55 4.45
CA LEU A 188 -8.19 -2.18 4.67
C LEU A 188 -8.09 -1.81 6.14
N TRP A 189 -7.90 -0.53 6.41
CA TRP A 189 -8.22 0.08 7.70
C TRP A 189 -9.64 0.64 7.65
N VAL A 190 -10.28 0.82 8.81
CA VAL A 190 -11.53 1.58 8.89
C VAL A 190 -11.39 2.99 8.29
N ALA A 191 -10.21 3.59 8.40
CA ALA A 191 -9.90 4.89 7.79
C ALA A 191 -9.83 4.87 6.25
N ASP A 192 -9.72 3.69 5.62
CA ASP A 192 -9.76 3.56 4.16
C ASP A 192 -11.20 3.55 3.60
N LEU A 193 -12.21 3.57 4.47
CA LEU A 193 -13.64 3.38 4.14
C LEU A 193 -14.45 4.64 4.36
N LEU A 194 -15.54 4.80 3.61
CA LEU A 194 -16.45 5.94 3.76
C LEU A 194 -17.33 5.78 5.01
N TRP A 195 -17.29 6.78 5.88
CA TRP A 195 -18.02 6.79 7.16
C TRP A 195 -19.42 7.38 7.03
N SER A 196 -19.69 8.10 5.95
CA SER A 196 -20.99 8.68 5.63
C SER A 196 -21.60 8.08 4.35
N SER A 197 -22.93 8.10 4.27
CA SER A 197 -23.66 7.86 3.01
C SER A 197 -23.96 9.20 2.34
N PRO A 198 -23.92 9.30 1.00
CA PRO A 198 -24.35 10.52 0.32
C PRO A 198 -25.86 10.72 0.49
N SER A 199 -26.31 11.97 0.64
CA SER A 199 -27.75 12.32 0.69
C SER A 199 -28.26 12.79 -0.68
N SER A 200 -29.55 12.58 -0.94
CA SER A 200 -30.19 12.90 -2.23
C SER A 200 -30.40 14.39 -2.50
N GLU A 201 -30.24 15.26 -1.50
CA GLU A 201 -30.70 16.65 -1.54
C GLU A 201 -29.57 17.69 -1.67
N SER A 202 -28.32 17.32 -1.42
CA SER A 202 -27.18 18.17 -1.79
C SER A 202 -25.91 17.35 -2.03
N LEU A 203 -25.16 17.74 -3.07
CA LEU A 203 -23.77 17.33 -3.31
C LEU A 203 -22.81 17.79 -2.20
N VAL A 204 -23.34 18.62 -1.31
CA VAL A 204 -22.71 19.06 -0.08
C VAL A 204 -23.14 18.04 0.94
N MET A 205 -22.19 17.38 1.58
CA MET A 205 -22.49 16.77 2.86
C MET A 205 -22.95 17.91 3.78
N GLU A 206 -24.27 18.16 3.88
CA GLU A 206 -24.79 19.17 4.79
C GLU A 206 -24.25 18.80 6.16
N ILE A 207 -23.33 19.63 6.66
CA ILE A 207 -22.70 19.45 7.95
C ILE A 207 -23.78 19.74 8.98
N SER A 208 -24.67 18.77 9.19
CA SER A 208 -25.30 18.62 10.49
C SER A 208 -24.14 18.50 11.50
N PRO A 209 -24.15 19.27 12.60
CA PRO A 209 -23.15 19.16 13.65
C PRO A 209 -22.93 17.71 14.11
N ASP A 210 -23.96 16.87 13.99
CA ASP A 210 -23.96 15.47 14.39
C ASP A 210 -23.09 14.57 13.49
N PHE A 211 -22.78 14.98 12.26
CA PHE A 211 -22.02 14.17 11.28
C PHE A 211 -20.72 14.84 10.80
N ALA A 212 -20.31 15.95 11.42
CA ALA A 212 -19.17 16.75 10.97
C ALA A 212 -17.86 15.94 10.86
N ARG A 213 -17.66 14.95 11.73
CA ARG A 213 -16.45 14.12 11.75
C ARG A 213 -16.38 13.13 10.59
N GLU A 214 -17.49 12.46 10.30
CA GLU A 214 -17.61 11.51 9.19
C GLU A 214 -17.43 12.22 7.84
N ILE A 215 -18.01 13.41 7.73
CA ILE A 215 -17.90 14.28 6.55
C ILE A 215 -16.45 14.76 6.37
N GLU A 216 -15.82 15.24 7.44
CA GLU A 216 -14.42 15.68 7.40
C GLU A 216 -13.48 14.53 7.03
N HIS A 217 -13.72 13.34 7.58
CA HIS A 217 -12.99 12.13 7.25
C HIS A 217 -13.10 11.81 5.75
N ASP A 218 -14.32 11.67 5.24
CA ASP A 218 -14.57 11.25 3.86
C ASP A 218 -14.05 12.30 2.85
N THR A 219 -14.16 13.58 3.18
CA THR A 219 -13.60 14.68 2.37
C THR A 219 -12.07 14.56 2.25
N LYS A 220 -11.37 14.27 3.36
CA LYS A 220 -9.92 14.05 3.36
C LYS A 220 -9.54 12.76 2.62
N LEU A 221 -10.28 11.67 2.85
CA LEU A 221 -10.07 10.38 2.20
C LEU A 221 -10.15 10.51 0.67
N LEU A 222 -11.10 11.30 0.18
CA LEU A 222 -11.32 11.53 -1.25
C LEU A 222 -10.44 12.66 -1.84
N GLY A 223 -9.57 13.28 -1.02
CA GLY A 223 -8.71 14.38 -1.47
C GLY A 223 -9.48 15.63 -1.92
N LEU A 224 -10.68 15.84 -1.39
CA LEU A 224 -11.54 16.95 -1.77
C LEU A 224 -11.22 18.19 -0.91
N PRO A 225 -11.28 19.41 -1.47
CA PRO A 225 -11.04 20.62 -0.69
C PRO A 225 -12.12 20.77 0.39
N VAL A 226 -11.69 21.01 1.64
CA VAL A 226 -12.57 21.25 2.81
C VAL A 226 -13.20 22.65 2.76
N LEU A 227 -13.47 23.19 1.57
CA LEU A 227 -14.15 24.48 1.45
C LEU A 227 -15.66 24.23 1.59
N TYR A 228 -16.18 24.70 2.72
CA TYR A 228 -17.55 24.57 3.24
C TYR A 228 -18.71 24.95 2.31
N HIS A 229 -18.46 25.29 1.05
CA HIS A 229 -19.49 25.85 0.20
C HIS A 229 -19.86 25.01 -1.01
N HIS A 230 -18.96 24.36 -1.75
CA HIS A 230 -19.39 23.50 -2.87
C HIS A 230 -18.34 22.43 -3.21
N ILE A 231 -18.72 21.16 -3.11
CA ILE A 231 -18.02 20.06 -3.78
C ILE A 231 -18.70 19.88 -5.15
N GLU A 232 -17.94 19.97 -6.23
CA GLU A 232 -18.48 19.73 -7.56
C GLU A 232 -18.81 18.25 -7.76
N ALA A 233 -20.01 17.93 -8.25
CA ALA A 233 -20.40 16.54 -8.55
C ALA A 233 -19.42 15.81 -9.47
N SER A 234 -18.81 16.57 -10.38
CA SER A 234 -17.83 16.09 -11.36
C SER A 234 -16.55 15.56 -10.70
N SER A 235 -16.18 16.00 -9.49
CA SER A 235 -14.97 15.53 -8.81
C SER A 235 -15.19 14.28 -7.95
N LEU A 236 -16.43 14.00 -7.53
CA LEU A 236 -16.76 12.90 -6.63
C LEU A 236 -16.53 11.53 -7.24
N LEU A 237 -17.00 11.29 -8.47
CA LEU A 237 -16.84 9.98 -9.10
C LEU A 237 -15.36 9.63 -9.33
N PRO A 238 -14.52 10.51 -9.93
CA PRO A 238 -13.09 10.27 -10.05
C PRO A 238 -12.41 9.99 -8.70
N ALA A 239 -12.74 10.78 -7.67
CA ALA A 239 -12.18 10.58 -6.33
C ALA A 239 -12.59 9.21 -5.74
N PHE A 240 -13.87 8.86 -5.82
CA PHE A 240 -14.39 7.58 -5.32
C PHE A 240 -13.76 6.39 -6.03
N ILE A 241 -13.68 6.39 -7.37
CA ILE A 241 -13.09 5.27 -8.12
C ILE A 241 -11.58 5.15 -7.93
N SER A 242 -10.91 6.22 -7.48
CA SER A 242 -9.49 6.17 -7.10
C SER A 242 -9.25 5.65 -5.67
N SER A 243 -10.31 5.53 -4.86
CA SER A 243 -10.21 5.14 -3.44
C SER A 243 -9.82 3.67 -3.25
N ARG A 244 -9.10 3.38 -2.15
CA ARG A 244 -8.76 2.00 -1.74
C ARG A 244 -10.01 1.15 -1.54
N ALA A 245 -11.07 1.69 -0.94
CA ALA A 245 -12.35 1.01 -0.75
C ALA A 245 -12.97 0.55 -2.07
N TYR A 246 -12.97 1.39 -3.10
CA TYR A 246 -13.50 1.04 -4.40
C TYR A 246 -12.66 -0.05 -5.08
N HIS A 247 -11.33 0.09 -5.10
CA HIS A 247 -10.45 -0.93 -5.68
C HIS A 247 -10.58 -2.29 -4.97
N TRP A 248 -10.71 -2.29 -3.64
CA TRP A 248 -11.03 -3.48 -2.86
C TRP A 248 -12.36 -4.10 -3.31
N LEU A 249 -13.42 -3.29 -3.41
CA LEU A 249 -14.77 -3.74 -3.80
C LEU A 249 -14.77 -4.42 -5.17
N ILE A 250 -14.12 -3.80 -6.17
CA ILE A 250 -13.99 -4.37 -7.53
C ILE A 250 -13.23 -5.70 -7.50
N CYS A 251 -12.17 -5.80 -6.70
CA CYS A 251 -11.41 -7.05 -6.54
C CYS A 251 -12.28 -8.15 -5.94
N GLN A 252 -13.06 -7.85 -4.90
CA GLN A 252 -13.98 -8.83 -4.30
C GLN A 252 -15.07 -9.28 -5.28
N LEU A 253 -15.63 -8.35 -6.06
CA LEU A 253 -16.60 -8.68 -7.11
C LEU A 253 -16.01 -9.61 -8.17
N LYS A 254 -14.82 -9.29 -8.70
CA LYS A 254 -14.13 -10.13 -9.70
C LYS A 254 -13.87 -11.53 -9.16
N LYS A 255 -13.42 -11.64 -7.91
CA LYS A 255 -13.20 -12.93 -7.21
C LYS A 255 -14.49 -13.75 -7.03
N ASN A 256 -15.66 -13.13 -7.05
CA ASN A 256 -16.95 -13.79 -6.86
C ASN A 256 -17.79 -13.87 -8.15
N GLY A 257 -17.15 -13.86 -9.32
CA GLY A 257 -17.84 -13.99 -10.61
C GLY A 257 -18.71 -12.78 -10.98
N GLY A 258 -18.42 -11.61 -10.41
CA GLY A 258 -19.08 -10.34 -10.74
C GLY A 258 -20.33 -10.01 -9.93
N GLN A 259 -20.66 -10.77 -8.88
CA GLN A 259 -21.81 -10.48 -8.01
C GLN A 259 -21.47 -10.75 -6.54
N LEU A 260 -21.96 -9.92 -5.61
CA LEU A 260 -21.88 -10.14 -4.16
C LEU A 260 -23.18 -9.73 -3.46
N HIS A 261 -23.69 -10.59 -2.57
CA HIS A 261 -24.79 -10.22 -1.68
C HIS A 261 -24.29 -9.42 -0.47
N TYR A 262 -25.14 -8.55 0.10
CA TYR A 262 -24.83 -7.70 1.24
C TYR A 262 -24.19 -8.47 2.41
N GLY A 263 -24.73 -9.64 2.73
CA GLY A 263 -24.20 -10.49 3.80
C GLY A 263 -22.79 -11.01 3.52
N GLU A 264 -22.51 -11.41 2.28
CA GLU A 264 -21.18 -11.87 1.83
C GLU A 264 -20.18 -10.73 1.85
N LEU A 265 -20.59 -9.55 1.36
CA LEU A 265 -19.75 -8.35 1.37
C LEU A 265 -19.40 -7.91 2.80
N THR A 266 -20.34 -8.04 3.75
CA THR A 266 -20.10 -7.77 5.18
C THR A 266 -19.05 -8.70 5.77
N VAL A 267 -19.11 -10.00 5.45
CA VAL A 267 -18.11 -10.98 5.92
C VAL A 267 -16.75 -10.69 5.31
N ARG A 268 -16.69 -10.47 4.00
CA ARG A 268 -15.44 -10.13 3.30
C ARG A 268 -14.82 -8.85 3.84
N LEU A 269 -15.62 -7.83 4.14
CA LEU A 269 -15.11 -6.59 4.72
C LEU A 269 -14.54 -6.83 6.12
N HIS A 270 -15.28 -7.55 6.98
CA HIS A 270 -14.80 -7.93 8.31
C HIS A 270 -13.42 -8.61 8.25
N ASP A 271 -13.25 -9.57 7.34
CA ASP A 271 -12.00 -10.33 7.20
C ASP A 271 -10.86 -9.53 6.55
N ALA A 272 -11.18 -8.41 5.89
CA ALA A 272 -10.22 -7.51 5.29
C ALA A 272 -9.66 -6.46 6.27
N LEU A 273 -10.33 -6.22 7.40
CA LEU A 273 -9.94 -5.16 8.33
C LEU A 273 -8.67 -5.50 9.14
N LEU A 274 -7.78 -4.50 9.28
CA LEU A 274 -6.54 -4.60 10.04
C LEU A 274 -6.63 -4.02 11.46
N ASP A 275 -7.70 -3.29 11.76
CA ASP A 275 -7.92 -2.63 13.04
C ASP A 275 -7.87 -3.62 14.23
N ASP A 276 -7.26 -3.18 15.33
CA ASP A 276 -7.18 -3.93 16.59
C ASP A 276 -7.54 -3.02 17.79
N PRO A 277 -8.67 -3.25 18.48
CA PRO A 277 -9.64 -4.31 18.22
C PRO A 277 -10.45 -4.07 16.93
N LEU A 278 -10.94 -5.15 16.32
CA LEU A 278 -11.84 -5.07 15.18
C LEU A 278 -13.13 -4.32 15.54
N PRO A 279 -13.74 -3.56 14.59
CA PRO A 279 -15.01 -2.89 14.81
C PRO A 279 -16.15 -3.88 15.11
N TYR A 280 -17.19 -3.41 15.80
CA TYR A 280 -18.36 -4.26 16.03
C TYR A 280 -19.06 -4.59 14.72
N ARG A 281 -19.71 -5.75 14.65
CA ARG A 281 -20.46 -6.20 13.46
C ARG A 281 -21.50 -5.19 12.96
N LYS A 282 -22.07 -4.38 13.86
CA LYS A 282 -23.01 -3.29 13.48
C LYS A 282 -22.29 -2.18 12.69
N ASP A 283 -21.06 -1.84 13.07
CA ASP A 283 -20.28 -0.76 12.47
C ASP A 283 -19.81 -1.19 11.09
N ILE A 284 -19.41 -2.46 10.93
CA ILE A 284 -19.06 -3.06 9.64
C ILE A 284 -20.25 -3.02 8.67
N LYS A 285 -21.46 -3.31 9.15
CA LYS A 285 -22.68 -3.18 8.33
C LYS A 285 -22.91 -1.73 7.89
N CYS A 286 -22.69 -0.75 8.77
CA CYS A 286 -22.77 0.66 8.38
C CYS A 286 -21.76 1.00 7.27
N LEU A 287 -20.51 0.55 7.40
CA LEU A 287 -19.48 0.76 6.38
C LEU A 287 -19.84 0.13 5.03
N VAL A 288 -20.39 -1.09 5.02
CA VAL A 288 -20.89 -1.72 3.79
C VAL A 288 -22.05 -0.93 3.20
N SER A 289 -23.01 -0.51 4.02
CA SER A 289 -24.14 0.28 3.56
C SER A 289 -23.69 1.59 2.92
N ASN A 290 -22.75 2.32 3.55
CA ASN A 290 -22.18 3.54 2.99
C ASN A 290 -21.53 3.28 1.63
N LEU A 291 -20.68 2.25 1.54
CA LEU A 291 -20.00 1.89 0.31
C LEU A 291 -20.99 1.61 -0.84
N LEU A 292 -22.07 0.87 -0.57
CA LEU A 292 -23.11 0.60 -1.57
C LEU A 292 -23.92 1.86 -1.93
N SER A 293 -24.24 2.71 -0.95
CA SER A 293 -24.92 3.99 -1.19
C SER A 293 -24.10 4.91 -2.08
N TRP A 294 -22.77 4.94 -1.92
CA TRP A 294 -21.88 5.70 -2.80
C TRP A 294 -21.87 5.16 -4.23
N VAL A 295 -21.86 3.84 -4.41
CA VAL A 295 -21.96 3.22 -5.74
C VAL A 295 -23.27 3.60 -6.44
N GLU A 296 -24.38 3.56 -5.72
CA GLU A 296 -25.71 3.90 -6.24
C GLU A 296 -25.83 5.40 -6.56
N PHE A 297 -25.42 6.26 -5.63
CA PHE A 297 -25.48 7.72 -5.76
C PHE A 297 -24.67 8.23 -6.95
N LEU A 298 -23.43 7.74 -7.10
CA LEU A 298 -22.54 8.15 -8.19
C LEU A 298 -22.87 7.48 -9.53
N LYS A 299 -23.83 6.55 -9.55
CA LYS A 299 -24.20 5.76 -10.73
C LYS A 299 -22.95 5.18 -11.40
N VAL A 300 -22.12 4.53 -10.59
CA VAL A 300 -20.80 4.06 -11.04
C VAL A 300 -20.95 3.21 -12.30
N PRO A 301 -20.30 3.59 -13.42
CA PRO A 301 -20.43 2.87 -14.67
C PRO A 301 -20.10 1.38 -14.53
N GLY A 302 -20.92 0.52 -15.15
CA GLY A 302 -20.73 -0.93 -15.12
C GLY A 302 -21.14 -1.64 -13.83
N LEU A 303 -21.68 -0.93 -12.83
CA LEU A 303 -22.17 -1.53 -11.59
C LEU A 303 -23.66 -1.27 -11.38
N ALA A 304 -24.33 -2.21 -10.70
CA ALA A 304 -25.69 -2.02 -10.21
C ALA A 304 -25.86 -2.59 -8.80
N VAL A 305 -26.58 -1.84 -7.98
CA VAL A 305 -27.09 -2.28 -6.67
C VAL A 305 -28.58 -2.55 -6.84
N ASP A 306 -29.02 -3.78 -6.59
CA ASP A 306 -30.43 -4.17 -6.71
C ASP A 306 -30.86 -5.16 -5.61
N ILE A 307 -32.17 -5.35 -5.46
CA ILE A 307 -32.76 -6.34 -4.55
C ILE A 307 -33.52 -7.37 -5.41
N PRO A 308 -32.93 -8.54 -5.70
CA PRO A 308 -33.58 -9.51 -6.58
C PRO A 308 -34.69 -10.26 -5.83
N GLY A 309 -35.94 -9.92 -6.13
CA GLY A 309 -37.11 -10.65 -5.62
C GLY A 309 -37.20 -10.63 -4.10
N ARG A 310 -37.01 -11.80 -3.45
CA ARG A 310 -37.04 -11.97 -1.98
C ARG A 310 -35.65 -12.04 -1.32
N HIS A 311 -34.59 -11.82 -2.09
CA HIS A 311 -33.22 -11.91 -1.56
C HIS A 311 -32.76 -10.59 -0.94
N SER A 312 -31.63 -10.64 -0.23
CA SER A 312 -30.94 -9.44 0.26
C SER A 312 -30.36 -8.63 -0.91
N GLN A 313 -30.19 -7.33 -0.68
CA GLN A 313 -29.49 -6.40 -1.56
C GLN A 313 -28.18 -7.03 -2.06
N ARG A 314 -27.89 -6.85 -3.35
CA ARG A 314 -26.64 -7.30 -3.97
C ARG A 314 -26.02 -6.19 -4.80
N LEU A 315 -24.72 -6.29 -4.99
CA LEU A 315 -23.93 -5.53 -5.95
C LEU A 315 -23.54 -6.47 -7.10
N ARG A 316 -23.68 -6.02 -8.35
CA ARG A 316 -23.28 -6.80 -9.53
C ARG A 316 -22.66 -5.95 -10.62
N VAL A 317 -21.79 -6.58 -11.41
CA VAL A 317 -21.30 -6.04 -12.67
C VAL A 317 -22.43 -6.11 -13.71
N LEU A 318 -22.63 -5.04 -14.45
CA LEU A 318 -23.51 -5.00 -15.61
C LEU A 318 -22.74 -5.63 -16.79
N SER A 319 -23.33 -6.63 -17.44
CA SER A 319 -22.82 -7.10 -18.72
C SER A 319 -22.92 -5.95 -19.73
N GLU A 320 -21.83 -5.65 -20.43
CA GLU A 320 -21.83 -4.77 -21.61
C GLU A 320 -22.77 -5.30 -22.70
#